data_AF-A0A067Q1G0-F1
#
_entry.id   AF-A0A067Q1G0-F1
#
_cell.length_a   1.000
_cell.length_b   1.000
_cell.length_c   1.000
_cell.angle_alpha   90.00
_cell.angle_beta   90.00
_cell.angle_gamma   90.00
#
_symmetry.space_group_name_H-M   'P 1'
#
loop_
_entity.id
_entity.type
_entity.pdbx_description
1 polymer ?
#
loop_
_entity_poly.entity_id
_entity_poly.type
_entity_poly.pdbx_seq_one_letter_code
_entity_poly.pdbx_strand_id
1 'polypeptide(L)'
;MSYDPTHHSPSLPVELYRPITSFVDQRCDLVNLCLASKTLHKEVIPYLYNFVSLSTRNLEWCNTIIEKPFLGAFVHSLSINFVAMRRSDIRYFLGRVALSLHNLFNLEALAISKGEGCQITAREILPAFAACSLDIRQFDFQIPGPHEKDIASLFIFLERRPTITGFRCYPYIHALRLPQYPIIPESRFAAHLSHLSCSVEFFVGFTVLPPRALESLQVSCRHTTELELVLSALARVEKTLRKLCLIHSTSNPFSVDVHPNVLVGRIAEVTRFYLKHILITVADIYQKA
;
A
#
# COMPACT_ATOMS: atom_id res chain seq x y z
N MET A 1 4.82 60.71 -12.77
CA MET A 1 5.57 59.46 -12.95
C MET A 1 4.63 58.44 -13.57
N SER A 2 4.70 58.26 -14.89
CA SER A 2 3.89 57.30 -15.63
C SER A 2 4.51 55.91 -15.47
N TYR A 3 3.76 54.98 -14.89
CA TYR A 3 4.11 53.56 -14.87
C TYR A 3 4.00 53.05 -16.31
N ASP A 4 5.12 52.66 -16.92
CA ASP A 4 5.13 52.04 -18.25
C ASP A 4 4.72 50.56 -18.10
N PRO A 5 3.53 50.14 -18.56
CA PRO A 5 3.02 48.79 -18.36
C PRO A 5 3.71 47.75 -19.27
N THR A 6 4.71 48.15 -20.06
CA THR A 6 5.39 47.28 -21.04
C THR A 6 6.71 46.67 -20.55
N HIS A 7 7.06 46.85 -19.27
CA HIS A 7 8.16 46.09 -18.66
C HIS A 7 7.77 44.62 -18.52
N HIS A 8 7.91 43.88 -19.62
CA HIS A 8 7.96 42.43 -19.64
C HIS A 8 9.08 42.01 -18.69
N SER A 9 8.70 41.53 -17.51
CA SER A 9 9.64 40.89 -16.60
C SER A 9 10.33 39.77 -17.38
N PRO A 10 11.67 39.68 -17.34
CA PRO A 10 12.39 38.66 -18.09
C PRO A 10 11.87 37.28 -17.66
N SER A 11 11.32 36.53 -18.61
CA SER A 11 10.83 35.19 -18.37
C SER A 11 12.01 34.27 -18.09
N LEU A 12 11.94 33.49 -17.00
CA LEU A 12 12.92 32.44 -16.75
C LEU A 12 12.92 31.43 -17.92
N PRO A 13 14.09 30.89 -18.32
CA PRO A 13 14.17 29.75 -19.23
C PRO A 13 13.30 28.58 -18.77
N VAL A 14 12.70 27.87 -19.73
CA VAL A 14 11.69 26.85 -19.43
C VAL A 14 12.25 25.70 -18.58
N GLU A 15 13.54 25.42 -18.75
CA GLU A 15 14.31 24.39 -18.07
C GLU A 15 14.42 24.65 -16.56
N LEU A 16 14.25 25.90 -16.12
CA LEU A 16 14.31 26.26 -14.70
C LEU A 16 12.98 26.07 -13.98
N TYR A 17 11.84 26.04 -14.69
CA TYR A 17 10.55 25.89 -14.01
C TYR A 17 10.43 24.53 -13.33
N ARG A 18 10.89 23.45 -13.97
CA ARG A 18 10.77 22.09 -13.41
C ARG A 18 11.52 21.93 -12.09
N PRO A 19 12.81 22.30 -11.97
CA PRO A 19 13.51 22.30 -10.68
C PRO A 19 12.78 23.16 -9.63
N ILE A 20 12.32 24.35 -9.99
CA ILE A 20 11.61 25.24 -9.07
C ILE A 20 10.32 24.59 -8.55
N THR A 21 9.49 24.05 -9.44
CA THR A 21 8.22 23.42 -9.06
C THR A 21 8.42 22.16 -8.25
N SER A 22 9.57 21.49 -8.38
CA SER A 22 9.89 20.30 -7.58
C SER A 22 10.11 20.57 -6.09
N PHE A 23 10.35 21.83 -5.70
CA PHE A 23 10.45 22.25 -4.30
C PHE A 23 9.12 22.75 -3.71
N VAL A 24 8.03 22.73 -4.48
CA VAL A 24 6.71 23.17 -4.01
C VAL A 24 5.95 21.96 -3.46
N ASP A 25 6.01 21.78 -2.14
CA ASP A 25 5.41 20.62 -1.47
C ASP A 25 3.88 20.73 -1.33
N GLN A 26 3.36 21.96 -1.27
CA GLN A 26 1.95 22.18 -1.01
C GLN A 26 1.13 22.04 -2.30
N ARG A 27 0.16 21.12 -2.28
CA ARG A 27 -0.71 20.86 -3.44
C ARG A 27 -1.51 22.10 -3.88
N CYS A 28 -1.94 22.96 -2.94
CA CYS A 28 -2.64 24.20 -3.26
C CYS A 28 -1.77 25.17 -4.06
N ASP A 29 -0.49 25.27 -3.73
CA ASP A 29 0.45 26.14 -4.43
C ASP A 29 0.73 25.63 -5.84
N LEU A 30 0.87 24.32 -6.02
CA LEU A 30 0.95 23.69 -7.34
C LEU A 30 -0.30 23.99 -8.19
N VAL A 31 -1.51 23.94 -7.61
CA VAL A 31 -2.75 24.32 -8.31
C VAL A 31 -2.72 25.79 -8.71
N ASN A 32 -2.30 26.68 -7.82
CA ASN A 32 -2.18 28.12 -8.10
C ASN A 32 -1.18 28.39 -9.24
N LEU A 33 -0.04 27.68 -9.26
CA LEU A 33 0.95 27.76 -10.34
C LEU A 33 0.38 27.29 -11.69
N CYS A 34 -0.42 26.22 -11.69
CA CYS A 34 -1.13 25.76 -12.89
C CYS A 34 -2.07 26.83 -13.47
N LEU A 35 -2.71 27.62 -12.61
CA LEU A 35 -3.63 28.68 -13.05
C LEU A 35 -2.88 29.95 -13.49
N ALA A 36 -1.66 30.18 -13.00
CA ALA A 36 -0.89 31.37 -13.29
C ALA A 36 -0.35 31.43 -14.74
N SER A 37 -0.02 30.29 -15.35
CA SER A 37 0.54 30.25 -16.71
C SER A 37 0.38 28.89 -17.38
N LYS A 38 0.20 28.89 -18.70
CA LYS A 38 0.20 27.67 -19.54
C LYS A 38 1.52 26.89 -19.46
N THR A 39 2.65 27.59 -19.30
CA THR A 39 3.97 26.95 -19.20
C THR A 39 4.09 26.24 -17.85
N LEU A 40 3.75 26.93 -16.76
CA LEU A 40 3.72 26.33 -15.42
C LEU A 40 2.74 25.17 -15.34
N HIS A 41 1.56 25.28 -15.96
CA HIS A 41 0.60 24.19 -16.06
C HIS A 41 1.22 22.91 -16.65
N LYS A 42 1.99 23.01 -17.74
CA LYS A 42 2.65 21.84 -18.35
C LYS A 42 3.69 21.21 -17.43
N GLU A 43 4.47 22.02 -16.72
CA GLU A 43 5.51 21.50 -15.82
C GLU A 43 4.94 20.99 -14.49
N VAL A 44 3.82 21.54 -14.01
CA VAL A 44 3.24 21.22 -12.70
C VAL A 44 2.25 20.03 -12.75
N ILE A 45 1.55 19.82 -13.86
CA ILE A 45 0.60 18.69 -14.01
C ILE A 45 1.19 17.34 -13.55
N PRO A 46 2.42 16.95 -13.97
CA PRO A 46 3.00 15.69 -13.55
C PRO A 46 3.09 15.55 -12.02
N TYR A 47 3.48 16.62 -11.32
CA TYR A 47 3.57 16.63 -9.86
C TYR A 47 2.19 16.56 -9.19
N LEU A 48 1.19 17.25 -9.74
CA LEU A 48 -0.18 17.21 -9.21
C LEU A 48 -0.83 15.82 -9.35
N TYR A 49 -0.54 15.09 -10.42
CA TYR A 49 -1.16 13.78 -10.69
C TYR A 49 -0.30 12.60 -10.24
N ASN A 50 0.96 12.82 -9.86
CA ASN A 50 1.88 11.74 -9.46
C ASN A 50 1.32 10.81 -8.38
N PHE A 51 0.72 11.42 -7.35
CA PHE A 51 0.04 10.73 -6.25
C PHE A 51 -1.41 11.19 -6.16
N VAL A 52 -2.33 10.23 -6.17
CA VAL A 52 -3.76 10.48 -6.05
C VAL A 52 -4.34 9.70 -4.89
N SER A 53 -5.08 10.39 -4.03
CA SER A 53 -5.92 9.77 -3.00
C SER A 53 -7.40 9.96 -3.36
N LEU A 54 -8.07 8.85 -3.59
CA LEU A 54 -9.50 8.79 -3.84
C LEU A 54 -10.23 8.35 -2.58
N SER A 55 -11.38 8.97 -2.37
CA SER A 55 -12.42 8.42 -1.51
C SER A 55 -13.67 8.19 -2.33
N THR A 56 -14.63 7.45 -1.79
CA THR A 56 -15.93 7.24 -2.47
C THR A 56 -16.68 8.55 -2.74
N ARG A 57 -16.30 9.67 -2.11
CA ARG A 57 -16.85 11.01 -2.35
C ARG A 57 -16.28 11.72 -3.59
N ASN A 58 -15.14 11.24 -4.12
CA ASN A 58 -14.37 11.96 -5.16
C ASN A 58 -14.55 11.32 -6.55
N LEU A 59 -15.79 11.11 -6.97
CA LEU A 59 -16.12 10.49 -8.27
C LEU A 59 -15.65 11.31 -9.48
N GLU A 60 -15.60 12.64 -9.34
CA GLU A 60 -15.22 13.56 -10.42
C GLU A 60 -13.81 13.30 -10.96
N TRP A 61 -12.90 12.83 -10.11
CA TRP A 61 -11.56 12.45 -10.56
C TRP A 61 -11.61 11.27 -11.53
N CYS A 62 -12.39 10.23 -11.21
CA CYS A 62 -12.55 9.08 -12.10
C CYS A 62 -13.12 9.52 -13.45
N ASN A 63 -14.12 10.40 -13.43
CA ASN A 63 -14.70 10.97 -14.65
C ASN A 63 -13.66 11.74 -15.47
N THR A 64 -12.86 12.55 -14.80
CA THR A 64 -11.78 13.31 -15.44
C THR A 64 -10.75 12.40 -16.11
N ILE A 65 -10.32 11.31 -15.46
CA ILE A 65 -9.38 10.34 -16.06
C ILE A 65 -10.01 9.58 -17.22
N ILE A 66 -11.30 9.28 -17.15
CA ILE A 66 -12.04 8.62 -18.23
C ILE A 66 -12.15 9.55 -19.45
N GLU A 67 -12.49 10.82 -19.23
CA GLU A 67 -12.66 11.84 -20.29
C GLU A 67 -11.32 12.34 -20.85
N LYS A 68 -10.27 12.35 -20.04
CA LYS A 68 -8.93 12.83 -20.39
C LYS A 68 -7.87 11.77 -20.05
N PRO A 69 -7.79 10.67 -20.82
CA PRO A 69 -6.89 9.54 -20.51
C PRO A 69 -5.41 9.91 -20.43
N PHE A 70 -4.98 10.95 -21.15
CA PHE A 70 -3.58 11.42 -21.10
C PHE A 70 -3.13 11.84 -19.69
N LEU A 71 -4.06 12.23 -18.82
CA LEU A 71 -3.74 12.54 -17.42
C LEU A 71 -3.37 11.29 -16.62
N GLY A 72 -3.88 10.11 -17.01
CA GLY A 72 -3.55 8.83 -16.39
C GLY A 72 -2.08 8.45 -16.53
N ALA A 73 -1.40 8.97 -17.57
CA ALA A 73 0.04 8.80 -17.79
C ALA A 73 0.90 9.36 -16.66
N PHE A 74 0.41 10.35 -15.92
CA PHE A 74 1.14 10.99 -14.84
C PHE A 74 0.93 10.33 -13.48
N VAL A 75 -0.02 9.39 -13.37
CA VAL A 75 -0.39 8.76 -12.10
C VAL A 75 0.49 7.54 -11.86
N HIS A 76 1.41 7.65 -10.90
CA HIS A 76 2.29 6.55 -10.50
C HIS A 76 1.83 5.88 -9.20
N SER A 77 1.08 6.61 -8.37
CA SER A 77 0.55 6.08 -7.12
C SER A 77 -0.90 6.46 -6.92
N LEU A 78 -1.74 5.46 -6.64
CA LEU A 78 -3.16 5.61 -6.36
C LEU A 78 -3.50 4.98 -5.01
N SER A 79 -4.14 5.75 -4.14
CA SER A 79 -4.72 5.27 -2.89
C SER A 79 -6.24 5.39 -2.97
N ILE A 80 -6.97 4.33 -2.63
CA ILE A 80 -8.44 4.29 -2.64
C ILE A 80 -8.93 3.97 -1.24
N ASN A 81 -9.63 4.93 -0.64
CA ASN A 81 -10.23 4.80 0.69
C ASN A 81 -11.76 4.66 0.59
N PHE A 82 -12.29 3.50 0.92
CA PHE A 82 -13.72 3.24 0.88
C PHE A 82 -14.42 3.73 2.17
N VAL A 83 -15.13 4.85 2.13
CA VAL A 83 -15.90 5.34 3.29
C VAL A 83 -17.36 4.88 3.25
N ALA A 84 -18.06 4.96 4.39
CA ALA A 84 -19.47 4.57 4.51
C ALA A 84 -20.36 5.23 3.43
N MET A 85 -21.04 4.40 2.65
CA MET A 85 -22.00 4.77 1.61
C MET A 85 -23.04 3.67 1.43
N ARG A 86 -24.12 3.96 0.68
CA ARG A 86 -25.07 2.91 0.29
C ARG A 86 -24.36 1.92 -0.64
N ARG A 87 -24.77 0.65 -0.58
CA ARG A 87 -24.12 -0.42 -1.35
C ARG A 87 -24.21 -0.20 -2.87
N SER A 88 -25.29 0.40 -3.36
CA SER A 88 -25.44 0.82 -4.76
C SER A 88 -24.33 1.77 -5.20
N ASP A 89 -24.02 2.74 -4.35
CA ASP A 89 -23.07 3.81 -4.63
C ASP A 89 -21.65 3.26 -4.63
N ILE A 90 -21.36 2.30 -3.74
CA ILE A 90 -20.09 1.56 -3.74
C ILE A 90 -19.87 0.82 -5.06
N ARG A 91 -20.89 0.09 -5.56
CA ARG A 91 -20.76 -0.63 -6.85
C ARG A 91 -20.57 0.33 -8.03
N TYR A 92 -21.31 1.43 -8.04
CA TYR A 92 -21.15 2.47 -9.04
C TYR A 92 -19.73 3.07 -8.99
N PHE A 93 -19.26 3.43 -7.80
CA PHE A 93 -17.90 3.93 -7.57
C PHE A 93 -16.84 2.91 -8.02
N LEU A 94 -16.97 1.63 -7.66
CA LEU A 94 -16.07 0.57 -8.12
C LEU A 94 -16.02 0.47 -9.64
N GLY A 95 -17.17 0.56 -10.32
CA GLY A 95 -17.23 0.57 -11.78
C GLY A 95 -16.47 1.76 -12.38
N ARG A 96 -16.64 2.97 -11.82
CA ARG A 96 -15.91 4.16 -12.28
C ARG A 96 -14.41 4.07 -12.01
N VAL A 97 -14.02 3.53 -10.85
CA VAL A 97 -12.61 3.30 -10.52
C VAL A 97 -11.99 2.28 -11.47
N ALA A 98 -12.64 1.14 -11.72
CA ALA A 98 -12.16 0.13 -12.67
C ALA A 98 -11.97 0.72 -14.08
N LEU A 99 -12.95 1.50 -14.56
CA LEU A 99 -12.82 2.21 -15.85
C LEU A 99 -11.65 3.20 -15.85
N SER A 100 -11.45 3.96 -14.78
CA SER A 100 -10.32 4.89 -14.69
C SER A 100 -8.96 4.15 -14.62
N LEU A 101 -8.90 3.00 -13.95
CA LEU A 101 -7.68 2.18 -13.83
C LEU A 101 -7.17 1.69 -15.19
N HIS A 102 -8.04 1.46 -16.17
CA HIS A 102 -7.62 1.14 -17.54
C HIS A 102 -6.77 2.23 -18.20
N ASN A 103 -6.88 3.49 -17.74
CA ASN A 103 -6.11 4.61 -18.27
C ASN A 103 -4.83 4.90 -17.47
N LEU A 104 -4.57 4.18 -16.37
CA LEU A 104 -3.41 4.41 -15.50
C LEU A 104 -2.26 3.44 -15.83
N PHE A 105 -1.74 3.52 -17.05
CA PHE A 105 -0.74 2.58 -17.56
C PHE A 105 0.65 2.71 -16.90
N ASN A 106 0.94 3.85 -16.25
CA ASN A 106 2.17 4.07 -15.48
C ASN A 106 1.99 3.82 -13.97
N LEU A 107 0.88 3.22 -13.55
CA LEU A 107 0.61 3.00 -12.14
C LEU A 107 1.57 1.97 -11.55
N GLU A 108 2.43 2.41 -10.63
CA GLU A 108 3.41 1.55 -9.96
C GLU A 108 2.97 1.13 -8.55
N ALA A 109 2.17 1.96 -7.88
CA ALA A 109 1.74 1.73 -6.51
C ALA A 109 0.21 1.85 -6.38
N LEU A 110 -0.43 0.81 -5.86
CA LEU A 110 -1.86 0.80 -5.57
C LEU A 110 -2.09 0.51 -4.09
N ALA A 111 -2.75 1.43 -3.39
CA ALA A 111 -3.19 1.24 -2.02
C ALA A 111 -4.72 1.21 -1.96
N ILE A 112 -5.27 0.25 -1.22
CA ILE A 112 -6.70 0.09 -1.03
C ILE A 112 -6.97 -0.05 0.46
N SER A 113 -7.75 0.87 1.02
CA SER A 113 -8.09 0.88 2.44
C SER A 113 -9.60 0.91 2.67
N LYS A 114 -10.01 0.32 3.79
CA LYS A 114 -11.38 0.41 4.29
C LYS A 114 -11.48 1.58 5.26
N GLY A 115 -12.27 2.58 4.91
CA GLY A 115 -12.66 3.67 5.80
C GLY A 115 -13.74 3.25 6.80
N GLU A 116 -13.93 4.10 7.80
CA GLU A 116 -14.88 3.87 8.88
C GLU A 116 -16.31 3.64 8.37
N GLY A 117 -17.02 2.68 8.99
CA GLY A 117 -18.40 2.35 8.68
C GLY A 117 -18.65 1.68 7.32
N CYS A 118 -17.63 1.48 6.49
CA CYS A 118 -17.80 0.79 5.22
C CYS A 118 -18.00 -0.73 5.43
N GLN A 119 -18.80 -1.39 4.60
CA GLN A 119 -18.98 -2.85 4.60
C GLN A 119 -18.60 -3.45 3.24
N ILE A 120 -17.41 -3.11 2.76
CA ILE A 120 -16.86 -3.64 1.52
C ILE A 120 -15.91 -4.80 1.79
N THR A 121 -15.93 -5.80 0.92
CA THR A 121 -15.13 -7.03 1.03
C THR A 121 -14.15 -7.18 -0.13
N ALA A 122 -13.07 -7.94 0.06
CA ALA A 122 -12.05 -8.14 -0.98
C ALA A 122 -12.64 -8.79 -2.23
N ARG A 123 -13.56 -9.75 -2.05
CA ARG A 123 -14.31 -10.40 -3.14
C ARG A 123 -15.18 -9.45 -3.97
N GLU A 124 -15.53 -8.27 -3.46
CA GLU A 124 -16.29 -7.28 -4.22
C GLU A 124 -15.39 -6.36 -5.05
N ILE A 125 -14.18 -6.09 -4.56
CA ILE A 125 -13.26 -5.09 -5.14
C ILE A 125 -12.34 -5.75 -6.17
N LEU A 126 -11.68 -6.83 -5.77
CA LEU A 126 -10.58 -7.40 -6.54
C LEU A 126 -11.04 -7.96 -7.90
N PRO A 127 -12.22 -8.59 -8.05
CA PRO A 127 -12.69 -8.99 -9.38
C PRO A 127 -12.90 -7.82 -10.33
N ALA A 128 -13.35 -6.66 -9.84
CA ALA A 128 -13.52 -5.46 -10.67
C ALA A 128 -12.16 -4.97 -11.20
N PHE A 129 -11.11 -5.07 -10.39
CA PHE A 129 -9.76 -4.62 -10.77
C PHE A 129 -8.97 -5.71 -11.50
N ALA A 130 -9.38 -6.98 -11.38
CA ALA A 130 -8.73 -8.10 -12.06
C ALA A 130 -8.80 -8.00 -13.59
N ALA A 131 -9.79 -7.29 -14.13
CA ALA A 131 -9.93 -7.00 -15.57
C ALA A 131 -8.97 -5.91 -16.07
N CYS A 132 -8.35 -5.13 -15.17
CA CYS A 132 -7.43 -4.07 -15.53
C CYS A 132 -6.00 -4.62 -15.68
N SER A 133 -5.36 -4.31 -16.80
CA SER A 133 -3.92 -4.55 -17.02
C SER A 133 -3.13 -3.56 -16.16
N LEU A 134 -2.74 -3.98 -14.97
CA LEU A 134 -2.02 -3.15 -14.00
C LEU A 134 -0.64 -3.73 -13.75
N ASP A 135 0.40 -3.00 -14.16
CA ASP A 135 1.79 -3.35 -13.94
C ASP A 135 2.32 -2.76 -12.62
N ILE A 136 1.59 -3.02 -11.54
CA ILE A 136 1.90 -2.49 -10.21
C ILE A 136 3.07 -3.24 -9.57
N ARG A 137 3.98 -2.49 -8.96
CA ARG A 137 5.13 -2.99 -8.19
C ARG A 137 4.84 -3.05 -6.70
N GLN A 138 4.04 -2.11 -6.20
CA GLN A 138 3.65 -2.01 -4.81
C GLN A 138 2.15 -2.14 -4.67
N PHE A 139 1.71 -3.02 -3.78
CA PHE A 139 0.30 -3.21 -3.47
C PHE A 139 0.07 -3.18 -1.96
N ASP A 140 -0.74 -2.23 -1.48
CA ASP A 140 -1.16 -2.12 -0.09
C ASP A 140 -2.66 -2.42 -0.01
N PHE A 141 -3.04 -3.44 0.76
CA PHE A 141 -4.41 -3.89 0.87
C PHE A 141 -4.83 -4.00 2.34
N GLN A 142 -5.59 -3.01 2.79
CA GLN A 142 -6.03 -2.84 4.19
C GLN A 142 -7.53 -3.07 4.33
N ILE A 143 -8.07 -4.02 3.57
CA ILE A 143 -9.48 -4.39 3.68
C ILE A 143 -9.57 -5.70 4.46
N PRO A 144 -10.26 -5.71 5.62
CA PRO A 144 -10.41 -6.91 6.43
C PRO A 144 -11.11 -8.00 5.62
N GLY A 145 -10.43 -9.13 5.48
CA GLY A 145 -11.02 -10.36 4.98
C GLY A 145 -11.14 -11.36 6.13
N PRO A 146 -12.25 -11.36 6.91
CA PRO A 146 -12.45 -12.39 7.92
C PRO A 146 -12.82 -13.75 7.29
N HIS A 147 -13.05 -13.79 5.98
CA HIS A 147 -13.52 -14.96 5.26
C HIS A 147 -12.47 -15.52 4.32
N GLU A 148 -12.38 -16.85 4.27
CA GLU A 148 -11.55 -17.61 3.34
C GLU A 148 -11.71 -17.14 1.88
N LYS A 149 -12.94 -16.80 1.47
CA LYS A 149 -13.24 -16.31 0.11
C LYS A 149 -12.59 -14.96 -0.22
N ASP A 150 -12.42 -14.08 0.78
CA ASP A 150 -11.75 -12.79 0.59
C ASP A 150 -10.25 -12.99 0.38
N ILE A 151 -9.67 -13.90 1.17
CA ILE A 151 -8.27 -14.29 1.08
C ILE A 151 -7.99 -14.98 -0.26
N ALA A 152 -8.86 -15.90 -0.70
CA ALA A 152 -8.75 -16.54 -2.00
C ALA A 152 -8.82 -15.52 -3.15
N SER A 153 -9.72 -14.54 -3.06
CA SER A 153 -9.83 -13.46 -4.07
C SER A 153 -8.55 -12.61 -4.13
N LEU A 154 -7.93 -12.36 -2.98
CA LEU A 154 -6.64 -11.68 -2.87
C LEU A 154 -5.53 -12.47 -3.56
N PHE A 155 -5.40 -13.76 -3.29
CA PHE A 155 -4.38 -14.58 -3.95
C PHE A 155 -4.58 -14.67 -5.47
N ILE A 156 -5.82 -14.85 -5.95
CA ILE A 156 -6.11 -14.84 -7.39
C ILE A 156 -5.70 -13.50 -8.02
N PHE A 157 -5.94 -12.39 -7.34
CA PHE A 157 -5.56 -11.06 -7.83
C PHE A 157 -4.03 -10.90 -7.91
N LEU A 158 -3.31 -11.38 -6.89
CA LEU A 158 -1.87 -11.31 -6.74
C LEU A 158 -1.15 -12.23 -7.75
N GLU A 159 -1.62 -13.46 -7.94
CA GLU A 159 -1.05 -14.43 -8.90
C GLU A 159 -1.04 -13.93 -10.34
N ARG A 160 -2.05 -13.15 -10.72
CA ARG A 160 -2.15 -12.54 -12.05
C ARG A 160 -1.17 -11.38 -12.25
N ARG A 161 -0.45 -10.95 -11.22
CA ARG A 161 0.41 -9.76 -11.21
C ARG A 161 1.81 -10.10 -10.68
N PRO A 162 2.62 -10.81 -11.49
CA PRO A 162 3.97 -11.20 -11.09
C PRO A 162 4.94 -10.01 -10.93
N THR A 163 4.58 -8.82 -11.40
CA THR A 163 5.36 -7.58 -11.27
C THR A 163 5.33 -7.00 -9.85
N ILE A 164 4.42 -7.46 -8.98
CA ILE A 164 4.35 -7.02 -7.59
C ILE A 164 5.58 -7.54 -6.84
N THR A 165 6.39 -6.60 -6.36
CA THR A 165 7.60 -6.86 -5.57
C THR A 165 7.42 -6.46 -4.11
N GLY A 166 6.52 -5.50 -3.84
CA GLY A 166 6.16 -5.07 -2.49
C GLY A 166 4.69 -5.31 -2.20
N PHE A 167 4.39 -6.06 -1.14
CA PHE A 167 3.02 -6.31 -0.70
C PHE A 167 2.84 -5.96 0.77
N ARG A 168 1.81 -5.17 1.06
CA ARG A 168 1.38 -4.84 2.42
C ARG A 168 -0.06 -5.28 2.65
N CYS A 169 -0.30 -6.01 3.73
CA CYS A 169 -1.63 -6.49 4.09
C CYS A 169 -1.77 -6.62 5.60
N TYR A 170 -2.51 -5.68 6.20
CA TYR A 170 -2.85 -5.71 7.61
C TYR A 170 -4.35 -5.95 7.74
N PRO A 171 -4.82 -7.20 7.62
CA PRO A 171 -6.23 -7.48 7.82
C PRO A 171 -6.58 -7.12 9.27
N TYR A 172 -7.58 -6.27 9.45
CA TYR A 172 -8.15 -6.00 10.76
C TYR A 172 -8.94 -7.24 11.21
N ILE A 173 -8.23 -8.24 11.75
CA ILE A 173 -8.84 -9.44 12.30
C ILE A 173 -9.34 -9.06 13.71
N HIS A 174 -10.67 -9.02 13.87
CA HIS A 174 -11.30 -9.00 15.19
C HIS A 174 -10.96 -10.32 15.91
N ALA A 175 -9.84 -10.27 16.62
CA ALA A 175 -9.30 -11.01 17.76
C ALA A 175 -9.86 -12.37 18.26
N LEU A 176 -10.77 -13.09 17.60
CA LEU A 176 -11.42 -14.22 18.28
C LEU A 176 -11.23 -15.60 17.67
N ARG A 177 -10.68 -15.73 16.47
CA ARG A 177 -10.29 -17.05 15.95
C ARG A 177 -9.04 -16.93 15.09
N LEU A 178 -7.93 -17.48 15.58
CA LEU A 178 -6.85 -17.93 14.70
C LEU A 178 -7.51 -18.70 13.55
N PRO A 179 -7.11 -18.48 12.29
CA PRO A 179 -7.65 -19.27 11.19
C PRO A 179 -7.42 -20.74 11.54
N GLN A 180 -8.52 -21.48 11.77
CA GLN A 180 -8.47 -22.90 12.12
C GLN A 180 -7.87 -23.76 11.00
N TYR A 181 -7.69 -23.15 9.83
CA TYR A 181 -7.16 -23.79 8.65
C TYR A 181 -5.95 -23.00 8.15
N PRO A 182 -4.82 -23.67 7.87
CA PRO A 182 -3.72 -23.04 7.16
C PRO A 182 -4.27 -22.52 5.84
N ILE A 183 -4.12 -21.23 5.60
CA ILE A 183 -4.37 -20.65 4.29
C ILE A 183 -3.26 -21.22 3.41
N ILE A 184 -3.52 -22.22 2.58
CA ILE A 184 -2.51 -22.78 1.68
C ILE A 184 -2.70 -22.10 0.32
N PRO A 185 -2.03 -20.97 0.04
CA PRO A 185 -1.99 -20.49 -1.32
C PRO A 185 -1.15 -21.48 -2.12
N GLU A 186 -1.72 -22.11 -3.15
CA GLU A 186 -0.99 -22.90 -4.16
C GLU A 186 -0.06 -22.02 -5.04
N SER A 187 0.24 -20.79 -4.59
CA SER A 187 0.44 -19.65 -5.46
C SER A 187 1.87 -19.50 -5.95
N ARG A 188 2.00 -19.22 -7.25
CA ARG A 188 3.23 -18.72 -7.90
C ARG A 188 3.57 -17.28 -7.53
N PHE A 189 2.62 -16.56 -6.91
CA PHE A 189 2.74 -15.13 -6.59
C PHE A 189 4.03 -14.80 -5.84
N ALA A 190 4.43 -15.65 -4.89
CA ALA A 190 5.56 -15.35 -4.03
C ALA A 190 6.93 -15.40 -4.73
N ALA A 191 7.01 -15.78 -6.02
CA ALA A 191 8.27 -15.91 -6.76
C ALA A 191 9.02 -14.58 -6.96
N HIS A 192 8.32 -13.44 -6.98
CA HIS A 192 8.90 -12.12 -7.21
C HIS A 192 8.79 -11.18 -6.00
N LEU A 193 8.14 -11.64 -4.94
CA LEU A 193 7.87 -10.84 -3.76
C LEU A 193 9.15 -10.63 -2.94
N SER A 194 9.69 -9.42 -2.98
CA SER A 194 10.91 -9.04 -2.25
C SER A 194 10.63 -8.35 -0.92
N HIS A 195 9.48 -7.69 -0.79
CA HIS A 195 9.09 -6.98 0.42
C HIS A 195 7.67 -7.40 0.84
N LEU A 196 7.54 -7.95 2.05
CA LEU A 196 6.25 -8.33 2.64
C LEU A 196 6.05 -7.61 3.97
N SER A 197 4.88 -7.01 4.13
CA SER A 197 4.48 -6.28 5.33
C SER A 197 3.08 -6.76 5.75
N CYS A 198 2.96 -7.63 6.75
CA CYS A 198 1.67 -8.28 7.03
C CYS A 198 1.40 -8.62 8.50
N SER A 199 0.21 -9.19 8.76
CA SER A 199 -0.10 -9.83 10.04
C SER A 199 0.56 -11.21 10.17
N VAL A 200 0.66 -11.70 11.41
CA VAL A 200 1.22 -13.02 11.71
C VAL A 200 0.49 -14.13 10.98
N GLU A 201 -0.85 -14.12 10.98
CA GLU A 201 -1.66 -15.15 10.35
C GLU A 201 -1.41 -15.23 8.85
N PHE A 202 -1.26 -14.06 8.21
CA PHE A 202 -0.96 -13.98 6.79
C PHE A 202 0.45 -14.52 6.49
N PHE A 203 1.46 -14.15 7.29
CA PHE A 203 2.82 -14.66 7.13
C PHE A 203 2.92 -16.17 7.38
N VAL A 204 2.36 -16.65 8.49
CA VAL A 204 2.40 -18.06 8.89
C VAL A 204 1.67 -18.92 7.87
N GLY A 205 0.54 -18.41 7.34
CA GLY A 205 -0.25 -19.04 6.28
C GLY A 205 0.55 -19.37 5.03
N PHE A 206 1.58 -18.60 4.66
CA PHE A 206 2.41 -18.97 3.51
C PHE A 206 3.21 -20.27 3.77
N THR A 207 2.63 -21.41 3.40
CA THR A 207 3.23 -22.74 3.57
C THR A 207 4.43 -22.96 2.65
N VAL A 208 4.40 -22.37 1.45
CA VAL A 208 5.47 -22.45 0.45
C VAL A 208 5.81 -21.06 -0.04
N LEU A 209 6.76 -20.39 0.61
CA LEU A 209 7.43 -19.25 0.00
C LEU A 209 8.57 -19.79 -0.86
N PRO A 210 8.65 -19.43 -2.15
CA PRO A 210 9.78 -19.82 -2.96
C PRO A 210 11.04 -19.20 -2.33
N PRO A 211 12.07 -20.02 -2.09
CA PRO A 211 13.20 -19.69 -1.21
C PRO A 211 14.18 -18.66 -1.80
N ARG A 212 13.77 -17.84 -2.77
CA ARG A 212 14.66 -16.92 -3.50
C ARG A 212 14.21 -15.46 -3.53
N ALA A 213 12.99 -15.13 -3.11
CA ALA A 213 12.44 -13.80 -3.36
C ALA A 213 12.51 -12.84 -2.17
N LEU A 214 12.19 -13.31 -0.95
CA LEU A 214 11.86 -12.40 0.14
C LEU A 214 13.11 -11.83 0.84
N GLU A 215 13.41 -10.55 0.59
CA GLU A 215 14.54 -9.84 1.17
C GLU A 215 14.16 -9.02 2.42
N SER A 216 12.91 -8.56 2.50
CA SER A 216 12.42 -7.72 3.59
C SER A 216 11.08 -8.21 4.11
N LEU A 217 11.00 -8.47 5.41
CA LEU A 217 9.80 -8.91 6.09
C LEU A 217 9.48 -7.98 7.25
N GLN A 218 8.24 -7.49 7.29
CA GLN A 218 7.69 -6.73 8.39
C GLN A 218 6.43 -7.45 8.90
N VAL A 219 6.43 -7.89 10.16
CA VAL A 219 5.29 -8.59 10.75
C VAL A 219 4.80 -7.86 11.99
N SER A 220 3.50 -7.60 12.06
CA SER A 220 2.86 -7.07 13.27
C SER A 220 2.38 -8.21 14.16
N CYS A 221 2.90 -8.26 15.40
CA CYS A 221 2.63 -9.27 16.42
C CYS A 221 1.94 -8.60 17.63
N ARG A 222 0.79 -9.14 18.05
CA ARG A 222 0.03 -8.67 19.22
C ARG A 222 0.40 -9.42 20.49
N HIS A 223 0.80 -10.68 20.38
CA HIS A 223 1.04 -11.56 21.53
C HIS A 223 2.36 -12.33 21.38
N THR A 224 2.94 -12.76 22.51
CA THR A 224 4.18 -13.56 22.51
C THR A 224 4.01 -14.89 21.77
N THR A 225 2.82 -15.50 21.80
CA THR A 225 2.52 -16.73 21.05
C THR A 225 2.59 -16.51 19.53
N GLU A 226 2.15 -15.34 19.05
CA GLU A 226 2.26 -14.99 17.64
C GLU A 226 3.73 -14.83 17.22
N LEU A 227 4.56 -14.27 18.09
CA LEU A 227 6.00 -14.19 17.87
C LEU A 227 6.61 -15.60 17.71
N GLU A 228 6.24 -16.57 18.54
CA GLU A 228 6.71 -17.95 18.38
C GLU A 228 6.35 -18.53 17.02
N LEU A 229 5.13 -18.27 16.57
CA LEU A 229 4.67 -18.71 15.26
C LEU A 229 5.49 -18.05 14.14
N VAL A 230 5.76 -16.75 14.24
CA VAL A 230 6.64 -16.04 13.29
C VAL A 230 8.04 -16.63 13.30
N LEU A 231 8.65 -16.82 14.47
CA LEU A 231 9.99 -17.39 14.59
C LEU A 231 10.08 -18.79 13.97
N SER A 232 9.10 -19.66 14.24
CA SER A 232 9.03 -20.99 13.62
C SER A 232 8.88 -20.92 12.09
N ALA A 233 8.14 -19.92 11.61
CA ALA A 233 7.92 -19.67 10.19
C ALA A 233 9.13 -19.07 9.47
N LEU A 234 10.00 -18.34 10.18
CA LEU A 234 11.17 -17.66 9.60
C LEU A 234 12.18 -18.62 8.99
N ALA A 235 12.28 -19.85 9.51
CA ALA A 235 13.15 -20.89 8.94
C ALA A 235 12.88 -21.14 7.44
N ARG A 236 11.67 -20.82 6.95
CA ARG A 236 11.27 -20.97 5.55
C ARG A 236 11.88 -19.90 4.62
N VAL A 237 12.24 -18.74 5.15
CA VAL A 237 12.75 -17.58 4.39
C VAL A 237 14.14 -17.11 4.84
N GLU A 238 14.73 -17.78 5.82
CA GLU A 238 16.00 -17.42 6.46
C GLU A 238 17.12 -17.10 5.46
N LYS A 239 17.24 -17.90 4.40
CA LYS A 239 18.34 -17.79 3.43
C LYS A 239 18.27 -16.54 2.54
N THR A 240 17.09 -15.94 2.38
CA THR A 240 16.91 -14.75 1.53
C THR A 240 16.68 -13.48 2.32
N LEU A 241 16.19 -13.63 3.55
CA LEU A 241 15.78 -12.50 4.35
C LEU A 241 17.00 -11.68 4.80
N ARG A 242 16.99 -10.39 4.48
CA ARG A 242 18.05 -9.42 4.83
C ARG A 242 17.59 -8.44 5.89
N LYS A 243 16.31 -8.10 5.88
CA LYS A 243 15.68 -7.15 6.79
C LYS A 243 14.48 -7.80 7.47
N LEU A 244 14.50 -7.82 8.79
CA LEU A 244 13.37 -8.25 9.61
C LEU A 244 12.92 -7.09 10.49
N CYS A 245 11.64 -6.74 10.38
CA CYS A 245 10.98 -5.77 11.24
C CYS A 245 9.84 -6.48 11.99
N LEU A 246 9.96 -6.58 13.31
CA LEU A 246 8.89 -7.09 14.16
C LEU A 246 8.25 -5.92 14.88
N ILE A 247 6.98 -5.67 14.59
CA ILE A 247 6.19 -4.65 15.28
C ILE A 247 5.42 -5.35 16.37
N HIS A 248 5.78 -5.11 17.62
CA HIS A 248 4.99 -5.57 18.75
C HIS A 248 3.99 -4.49 19.13
N SER A 249 2.70 -4.82 19.06
CA SER A 249 1.61 -3.94 19.44
C SER A 249 1.02 -4.44 20.77
N THR A 250 1.42 -3.86 21.89
CA THR A 250 0.88 -4.21 23.21
C THR A 250 -0.44 -3.45 23.40
N SER A 251 -1.56 -4.18 23.45
CA SER A 251 -2.85 -3.60 23.84
C SER A 251 -3.00 -3.48 25.36
N ASN A 252 -2.12 -4.14 26.13
CA ASN A 252 -2.14 -4.15 27.58
C ASN A 252 -0.81 -3.62 28.13
N PRO A 253 -0.77 -2.42 28.73
CA PRO A 253 0.46 -1.88 29.33
C PRO A 253 0.93 -2.65 30.57
N PHE A 254 0.13 -3.61 31.04
CA PHE A 254 0.42 -4.44 32.21
C PHE A 254 0.82 -5.88 31.85
N SER A 255 0.96 -6.24 30.57
CA SER A 255 1.55 -7.54 30.24
C SER A 255 3.02 -7.56 30.64
N VAL A 256 3.47 -8.69 31.18
CA VAL A 256 4.90 -8.95 31.41
C VAL A 256 5.56 -9.05 30.04
N ASP A 257 6.01 -7.91 29.53
CA ASP A 257 6.58 -7.81 28.19
C ASP A 257 7.86 -8.64 28.11
N VAL A 258 7.99 -9.37 27.01
CA VAL A 258 9.25 -10.03 26.68
C VAL A 258 10.29 -8.93 26.47
N HIS A 259 11.28 -8.87 27.36
CA HIS A 259 12.35 -7.89 27.26
C HIS A 259 12.99 -7.94 25.86
N PRO A 260 13.14 -6.81 25.14
CA PRO A 260 13.64 -6.79 23.76
C PRO A 260 14.92 -7.59 23.54
N ASN A 261 15.85 -7.54 24.51
CA ASN A 261 17.09 -8.33 24.48
C ASN A 261 16.89 -9.86 24.41
N VAL A 262 15.87 -10.40 25.10
CA VAL A 262 15.53 -11.83 25.02
C VAL A 262 15.03 -12.17 23.62
N LEU A 263 14.22 -11.26 23.05
CA LEU A 263 13.66 -11.37 21.70
C LEU A 263 14.76 -11.36 20.63
N VAL A 264 15.73 -10.45 20.75
CA VAL A 264 16.92 -10.40 19.88
C VAL A 264 17.72 -11.69 19.98
N GLY A 265 17.96 -12.20 21.20
CA GLY A 265 18.68 -13.46 21.39
C GLY A 265 18.03 -14.64 20.67
N ARG A 266 16.70 -14.73 20.73
CA ARG A 266 15.94 -15.80 20.07
C ARG A 266 15.87 -15.64 18.56
N ILE A 267 15.74 -14.42 18.05
CA ILE A 267 15.84 -14.16 16.60
C ILE A 267 17.23 -14.56 16.09
N ALA A 268 18.28 -14.20 16.82
CA ALA A 268 19.65 -14.55 16.44
C ALA A 268 19.87 -16.07 16.40
N GLU A 269 19.29 -16.80 17.35
CA GLU A 269 19.35 -18.26 17.41
C GLU A 269 18.65 -18.93 16.21
N VAL A 270 17.50 -18.39 15.79
CA VAL A 270 16.70 -18.92 14.67
C VAL A 270 17.29 -18.57 13.30
N THR A 271 17.93 -17.40 13.17
CA THR A 271 18.30 -16.85 11.85
C THR A 271 19.77 -17.01 11.46
N ARG A 272 20.54 -17.72 12.30
CA ARG A 272 21.94 -18.17 12.09
C ARG A 272 22.80 -17.21 11.24
N PHE A 273 22.76 -15.92 11.59
CA PHE A 273 23.61 -14.84 11.07
C PHE A 273 23.34 -14.28 9.66
N TYR A 274 22.22 -14.59 8.99
CA TYR A 274 21.95 -14.05 7.65
C TYR A 274 21.32 -12.64 7.63
N LEU A 275 20.71 -12.23 8.74
CA LEU A 275 20.06 -10.92 8.84
C LEU A 275 21.08 -9.78 8.97
N LYS A 276 21.00 -8.80 8.07
CA LYS A 276 21.80 -7.57 8.14
C LYS A 276 21.17 -6.54 9.08
N HIS A 277 19.84 -6.51 9.13
CA HIS A 277 19.10 -5.52 9.91
C HIS A 277 17.93 -6.18 10.63
N ILE A 278 17.92 -6.02 11.94
CA ILE A 278 16.81 -6.39 12.81
C ILE A 278 16.29 -5.10 13.43
N LEU A 279 15.01 -4.79 13.18
CA LEU A 279 14.30 -3.71 13.85
C LEU A 279 13.18 -4.33 14.67
N ILE A 280 13.20 -4.08 15.97
CA ILE A 280 12.08 -4.42 16.86
C ILE A 280 11.46 -3.09 17.27
N THR A 281 10.23 -2.87 16.84
CA THR A 281 9.47 -1.69 17.22
C THR A 281 8.43 -2.12 18.23
N VAL A 282 8.54 -1.63 19.45
CA VAL A 282 7.44 -1.69 20.42
C VAL A 282 6.61 -0.45 20.19
N ALA A 283 5.43 -0.64 19.60
CA ALA A 283 4.50 0.44 19.34
C ALA A 283 3.46 0.44 20.45
N ASP A 284 3.52 1.45 21.31
CA ASP A 284 2.46 1.73 22.26
C ASP A 284 1.23 2.24 21.49
N ILE A 285 0.26 1.35 21.24
CA ILE A 285 -1.01 1.74 20.63
C ILE A 285 -1.90 2.35 21.72
N TYR A 286 -1.49 3.51 22.25
CA TYR A 286 -2.42 4.43 22.90
C TYR A 286 -3.07 5.29 21.82
N GLN A 287 -4.03 4.73 21.09
CA GLN A 287 -4.92 5.56 20.28
C GLN A 287 -5.87 6.30 21.24
N LYS A 288 -5.69 7.62 21.32
CA LYS A 288 -6.74 8.57 21.72
C LYS A 288 -8.02 8.21 20.97
N ALA A 289 -9.00 7.68 21.68
CA ALA A 289 -10.40 7.65 21.25
C ALA A 289 -10.97 9.08 21.24
#